data_AF-A0A6G1SBZ5-F1
#
_entry.id   AF-A0A6G1SBZ5-F1
#
_cell.length_a   1.000
_cell.length_b   1.000
_cell.length_c   1.000
_cell.angle_alpha   90.00
_cell.angle_beta   90.00
_cell.angle_gamma   90.00
#
_symmetry.space_group_name_H-M   'P 1'
#
loop_
_entity.id
_entity.type
_entity.pdbx_description
1 polymer ?
#
loop_
_entity_poly.entity_id
_entity_poly.type
_entity_poly.pdbx_seq_one_letter_code
_entity_poly.pdbx_strand_id
1 'polypeptide(L)'
;MHKMTVKPRKATKNPSFLSHEFFIQNHADIVSCVAMVFVIGLMIQATSALAYNFIGVHHNVTSFPEDQDSLEKTDVLYSYGWKDLCAIFFYSLICIVMHAILQEYFLDKVTKKLHLSKAKHSKFNESGQLLVFYLISIMWGIDIILRQNLLLNITSLWEGYPHSALAFTFKFYFIF
;
A
#
# COMPACT_ATOMS: atom_id res chain seq x y z
N MET A 1 26.14 -7.81 -56.57
CA MET A 1 25.16 -6.73 -56.33
C MET A 1 24.25 -7.18 -55.18
N HIS A 2 24.66 -6.96 -53.93
CA HIS A 2 23.96 -7.43 -52.74
C HIS A 2 22.93 -6.36 -52.32
N LYS A 3 21.62 -6.65 -52.45
CA LYS A 3 20.55 -5.75 -52.01
C LYS A 3 20.54 -5.70 -50.48
N MET A 4 20.95 -4.58 -49.90
CA MET A 4 20.69 -4.28 -48.49
C MET A 4 19.19 -4.03 -48.31
N THR A 5 18.49 -4.97 -47.68
CA THR A 5 17.13 -4.78 -47.19
C THR A 5 17.18 -3.86 -45.97
N VAL A 6 16.90 -2.57 -46.19
CA VAL A 6 16.70 -1.60 -45.11
C VAL A 6 15.44 -2.00 -44.34
N LYS A 7 15.61 -2.53 -43.12
CA LYS A 7 14.50 -2.72 -42.19
C LYS A 7 13.88 -1.34 -41.87
N PRO A 8 12.57 -1.15 -42.01
CA PRO A 8 11.96 0.12 -41.66
C PRO A 8 12.18 0.40 -40.18
N ARG A 9 12.78 1.56 -39.89
CA ARG A 9 12.92 2.11 -38.55
C ARG A 9 11.51 2.28 -37.99
N LYS A 10 11.14 1.48 -36.99
CA LYS A 10 9.85 1.63 -36.29
C LYS A 10 9.75 3.07 -35.81
N ALA A 11 8.87 3.85 -36.43
CA ALA A 11 8.59 5.20 -36.01
C ALA A 11 8.07 5.14 -34.56
N THR A 12 8.77 5.84 -33.67
CA THR A 12 8.31 6.13 -32.31
C THR A 12 7.10 7.05 -32.42
N LYS A 13 5.94 6.47 -32.73
CA LYS A 13 4.67 7.18 -32.57
C LYS A 13 4.42 7.29 -31.08
N ASN A 14 4.39 8.50 -30.55
CA ASN A 14 3.91 8.74 -29.21
C ASN A 14 2.53 8.06 -29.09
N PRO A 15 2.33 7.19 -28.09
CA PRO A 15 1.06 6.52 -27.90
C PRO A 15 -0.05 7.58 -27.81
N SER A 16 -1.20 7.34 -28.46
CA SER A 16 -2.33 8.26 -28.38
C SER A 16 -2.76 8.45 -26.93
N PHE A 17 -3.29 9.62 -26.57
CA PHE A 17 -3.53 10.01 -25.18
C PHE A 17 -4.52 9.09 -24.42
N LEU A 18 -5.36 8.33 -25.14
CA LEU A 18 -6.30 7.34 -24.58
C LEU A 18 -5.89 5.88 -24.87
N SER A 19 -4.65 5.65 -25.32
CA SER A 19 -4.18 4.28 -25.50
C SER A 19 -3.87 3.62 -24.16
N HIS A 20 -4.07 2.31 -24.10
CA HIS A 20 -3.70 1.48 -22.95
C HIS A 20 -2.21 1.64 -22.57
N GLU A 21 -1.35 1.84 -23.57
CA GLU A 21 0.09 2.09 -23.40
C GLU A 21 0.38 3.41 -22.67
N PHE A 22 -0.41 4.46 -22.92
CA PHE A 22 -0.25 5.74 -22.23
C PHE A 22 -0.60 5.63 -20.75
N PHE A 23 -1.70 4.93 -20.43
CA PHE A 23 -2.11 4.71 -19.03
C PHE A 23 -1.07 3.88 -18.27
N ILE A 24 -0.52 2.83 -18.88
CA ILE A 24 0.55 2.03 -18.27
C ILE A 24 1.79 2.88 -17.98
N GLN A 25 2.20 3.73 -18.93
CA GLN A 25 3.41 4.55 -18.79
C GLN A 25 3.26 5.65 -17.74
N ASN A 26 2.06 6.22 -17.59
CA ASN A 26 1.79 7.34 -16.66
C ASN A 26 1.01 6.90 -15.42
N HIS A 27 0.88 5.60 -15.16
CA HIS A 27 0.01 5.09 -14.08
C HIS A 27 0.39 5.69 -12.72
N ALA A 28 1.68 5.86 -12.45
CA ALA A 28 2.18 6.44 -11.20
C ALA A 28 1.71 7.89 -11.03
N ASP A 29 1.83 8.72 -12.07
CA ASP A 29 1.45 10.13 -12.04
C ASP A 29 -0.08 10.31 -11.97
N ILE A 30 -0.84 9.50 -12.71
CA ILE A 30 -2.31 9.53 -12.68
C ILE A 30 -2.82 9.15 -11.30
N VAL A 31 -2.33 8.04 -10.74
CA VAL A 31 -2.75 7.57 -9.40
C VAL A 31 -2.31 8.55 -8.32
N SER A 32 -1.10 9.12 -8.43
CA SER A 32 -0.60 10.16 -7.53
C SER A 32 -1.47 11.43 -7.58
N CYS A 33 -1.89 11.85 -8.78
CA CYS A 33 -2.81 12.97 -8.95
C CYS A 33 -4.17 12.71 -8.25
N VAL A 34 -4.72 11.51 -8.41
CA VAL A 34 -5.97 11.10 -7.72
C VAL A 34 -5.78 11.10 -6.19
N ALA A 35 -4.68 10.54 -5.69
CA ALA A 35 -4.38 10.56 -4.26
C ALA A 35 -4.22 11.99 -3.71
N MET A 36 -3.61 12.88 -4.48
CA MET A 36 -3.40 14.29 -4.12
C MET A 36 -4.72 15.05 -3.96
N VAL A 37 -5.75 14.73 -4.75
CA VAL A 37 -7.08 15.34 -4.59
C VAL A 37 -7.66 15.06 -3.19
N PHE A 38 -7.49 13.86 -2.66
CA PHE A 38 -7.95 13.53 -1.30
C PHE A 38 -7.13 14.26 -0.23
N VAL A 39 -5.80 14.37 -0.41
CA VAL A 39 -4.92 15.09 0.52
C VAL A 39 -5.25 16.58 0.55
N ILE A 40 -5.38 17.22 -0.62
CA ILE A 40 -5.80 18.63 -0.73
C ILE A 40 -7.22 18.81 -0.17
N GLY A 41 -8.11 17.84 -0.41
CA GLY A 41 -9.45 17.83 0.14
C GLY A 41 -9.51 17.87 1.68
N LEU A 42 -8.47 17.38 2.38
CA LEU A 42 -8.36 17.55 3.84
C LEU A 42 -8.00 18.97 4.26
N MET A 43 -7.24 19.70 3.44
CA MET A 43 -6.79 21.06 3.76
C MET A 43 -7.92 22.09 3.68
N ILE A 44 -9.00 21.78 2.96
CA ILE A 44 -10.16 22.65 2.80
C ILE A 44 -11.24 22.25 3.80
N GLN A 45 -11.65 23.19 4.65
CA GLN A 45 -12.61 22.94 5.75
C GLN A 45 -13.96 22.37 5.29
N ALA A 46 -14.42 22.73 4.09
CA ALA A 46 -15.69 22.24 3.54
C ALA A 46 -15.64 20.78 3.05
N THR A 47 -14.49 20.33 2.54
CA THR A 47 -14.32 18.97 1.97
C THR A 47 -13.65 18.01 2.94
N SER A 48 -13.09 18.51 4.04
CA SER A 48 -12.31 17.72 5.00
C SER A 48 -13.12 16.57 5.63
N ALA A 49 -14.41 16.77 5.93
CA ALA A 49 -15.27 15.71 6.46
C ALA A 49 -15.46 14.54 5.48
N LEU A 50 -15.49 14.81 4.17
CA LEU A 50 -15.58 13.78 3.14
C LEU A 50 -14.22 13.12 2.90
N ALA A 51 -13.15 13.92 2.80
CA ALA A 51 -11.79 13.40 2.60
C ALA A 51 -11.29 12.56 3.79
N TYR A 52 -11.68 12.92 5.01
CA TYR A 52 -11.36 12.15 6.21
C TYR A 52 -11.97 10.74 6.20
N ASN A 53 -13.10 10.53 5.50
CA ASN A 53 -13.67 9.19 5.33
C ASN A 53 -12.75 8.23 4.57
N PHE A 54 -11.85 8.76 3.74
CA PHE A 54 -10.91 7.98 2.94
C PHE A 54 -9.56 7.77 3.64
N ILE A 55 -9.18 8.64 4.58
CA ILE A 55 -7.83 8.63 5.17
C ILE A 55 -7.85 8.13 6.61
N GLY A 56 -8.83 8.58 7.39
CA GLY A 56 -9.00 8.20 8.78
C GLY A 56 -9.50 6.77 8.92
N VAL A 57 -9.13 6.14 10.04
CA VAL A 57 -9.64 4.82 10.41
C VAL A 57 -10.96 5.02 11.13
N HIS A 58 -12.00 4.37 10.63
CA HIS A 58 -13.35 4.49 11.15
C HIS A 58 -13.65 3.37 12.14
N HIS A 59 -14.69 3.57 12.96
CA HIS A 59 -15.21 2.59 13.94
C HIS A 59 -14.32 2.38 15.18
N ASN A 60 -13.81 3.47 15.75
CA ASN A 60 -13.19 3.42 17.08
C ASN A 60 -14.25 3.06 18.13
N VAL A 61 -14.02 1.97 18.87
CA VAL A 61 -14.85 1.45 19.97
C VAL A 61 -14.09 1.45 21.30
N THR A 62 -13.09 2.33 21.45
CA THR A 62 -12.34 2.48 22.71
C THR A 62 -13.32 2.76 23.85
N SER A 63 -13.52 1.75 24.69
CA SER A 63 -14.17 1.90 25.99
C SER A 63 -13.13 2.49 26.95
N PHE A 64 -13.41 3.65 27.54
CA PHE A 64 -12.69 4.11 28.72
C PHE A 64 -13.17 3.26 29.90
N PRO A 65 -12.33 2.41 30.50
CA PRO A 65 -12.72 1.80 31.77
C PRO A 65 -12.86 2.91 32.81
N GLU A 66 -14.00 2.95 33.52
CA GLU A 66 -14.25 3.89 34.63
C GLU A 66 -13.38 3.59 35.88
N ASP A 67 -12.62 2.49 35.88
CA ASP A 67 -11.82 2.06 37.02
C ASP A 67 -10.33 2.41 36.84
N GLN A 68 -9.94 3.37 37.67
CA GLN A 68 -8.63 3.95 37.83
C GLN A 68 -7.66 2.98 38.55
N ASP A 69 -7.30 1.83 37.97
CA ASP A 69 -6.15 1.06 38.48
C ASP A 69 -5.48 0.02 37.56
N SER A 70 -5.87 -0.14 36.30
CA SER A 70 -5.10 -0.96 35.36
C SER A 70 -4.23 -0.08 34.48
N LEU A 71 -2.92 -0.17 34.70
CA LEU A 71 -1.84 0.28 33.82
C LEU A 71 -1.80 -0.52 32.50
N GLU A 72 -2.95 -1.04 32.06
CA GLU A 72 -3.13 -1.74 30.80
C GLU A 72 -3.60 -0.71 29.78
N LYS A 73 -2.60 -0.15 29.09
CA LYS A 73 -2.64 0.27 27.68
C LYS A 73 -4.06 0.48 27.19
N THR A 74 -4.49 1.74 27.10
CA THR A 74 -5.71 2.17 26.39
C THR A 74 -5.61 1.72 24.93
N ASP A 75 -5.92 0.46 24.69
CA ASP A 75 -5.86 -0.14 23.38
C ASP A 75 -7.04 0.44 22.61
N VAL A 76 -6.71 1.32 21.67
CA VAL A 76 -7.70 1.93 20.79
C VAL A 76 -8.22 0.82 19.88
N LEU A 77 -9.35 0.25 20.26
CA LEU A 77 -9.98 -0.88 19.60
C LEU A 77 -10.85 -0.38 18.45
N TYR A 78 -10.79 -1.07 17.31
CA TYR A 78 -11.56 -0.73 16.12
C TYR A 78 -12.45 -1.91 15.68
N SER A 79 -13.72 -1.64 15.43
CA SER A 79 -14.65 -2.61 14.85
C SER A 79 -14.63 -2.55 13.33
N TYR A 80 -15.26 -3.52 12.65
CA TYR A 80 -15.35 -3.56 11.19
C TYR A 80 -16.60 -2.80 10.71
N GLY A 81 -16.49 -2.01 9.64
CA GLY A 81 -17.68 -1.42 9.03
C GLY A 81 -17.46 -0.92 7.61
N TRP A 82 -18.56 -0.56 6.94
CA TRP A 82 -18.56 -0.23 5.50
C TRP A 82 -17.65 0.96 5.14
N LYS A 83 -17.44 1.89 6.08
CA LYS A 83 -16.53 3.04 5.87
C LYS A 83 -15.07 2.62 5.75
N ASP A 84 -14.70 1.43 6.21
CA ASP A 84 -13.35 0.90 6.02
C ASP A 84 -13.05 0.65 4.54
N LEU A 85 -14.08 0.45 3.69
CA LEU A 85 -13.90 0.29 2.25
C LEU A 85 -13.32 1.56 1.60
N CYS A 86 -13.70 2.74 2.09
CA CYS A 86 -13.14 4.02 1.62
C CYS A 86 -11.65 4.13 1.99
N ALA A 87 -11.28 3.70 3.20
CA ALA A 87 -9.89 3.62 3.63
C ALA A 87 -9.11 2.60 2.78
N ILE A 88 -9.64 1.39 2.59
CA ILE A 88 -9.07 0.35 1.73
C ILE A 88 -8.77 0.89 0.33
N PHE A 89 -9.75 1.58 -0.26
CA PHE A 89 -9.56 2.21 -1.57
C PHE A 89 -8.41 3.22 -1.56
N PHE A 90 -8.38 4.16 -0.62
CA PHE A 90 -7.33 5.18 -0.58
C PHE A 90 -5.94 4.58 -0.33
N TYR A 91 -5.79 3.71 0.66
CA TYR A 91 -4.51 3.07 0.95
C TYR A 91 -4.07 2.14 -0.19
N SER A 92 -4.99 1.56 -0.96
CA SER A 92 -4.63 0.84 -2.20
C SER A 92 -3.99 1.76 -3.25
N LEU A 93 -4.46 3.02 -3.38
CA LEU A 93 -3.81 4.02 -4.24
C LEU A 93 -2.41 4.34 -3.75
N ILE A 94 -2.23 4.51 -2.43
CA ILE A 94 -0.91 4.72 -1.83
C ILE A 94 0.01 3.53 -2.09
N CYS A 95 -0.48 2.30 -1.97
CA CYS A 95 0.29 1.09 -2.30
C CYS A 95 0.72 1.08 -3.77
N ILE A 96 -0.14 1.48 -4.71
CA ILE A 96 0.23 1.58 -6.14
C ILE A 96 1.32 2.64 -6.35
N VAL A 97 1.20 3.81 -5.73
CA VAL A 97 2.22 4.87 -5.82
C VAL A 97 3.55 4.40 -5.22
N MET A 98 3.52 3.78 -4.04
CA MET A 98 4.72 3.23 -3.39
C MET A 98 5.37 2.13 -4.25
N HIS A 99 4.58 1.22 -4.83
CA HIS A 99 5.05 0.19 -5.75
C HIS A 99 5.76 0.81 -6.97
N ALA A 100 5.18 1.86 -7.57
CA ALA A 100 5.76 2.57 -8.69
C ALA A 100 7.09 3.29 -8.33
N ILE A 101 7.13 3.98 -7.20
CA ILE A 101 8.34 4.63 -6.69
C ILE A 101 9.43 3.58 -6.45
N LEU A 102 9.10 2.46 -5.82
CA LEU A 102 10.07 1.41 -5.53
C LEU A 102 10.63 0.77 -6.81
N GLN A 103 9.77 0.62 -7.82
CA GLN A 103 10.17 0.17 -9.14
C GLN A 103 11.21 1.11 -9.76
N GLU A 104 10.88 2.41 -9.83
CA GLU A 104 11.71 3.42 -10.50
C GLU A 104 13.03 3.70 -9.77
N TYR A 105 12.97 3.85 -8.45
CA TYR A 105 14.14 4.27 -7.65
C TYR A 105 15.07 3.10 -7.29
N PHE A 106 14.52 1.92 -7.02
CA PHE A 106 15.31 0.79 -6.55
C PHE A 106 15.54 -0.25 -7.65
N LEU A 107 14.48 -0.86 -8.17
CA LEU A 107 14.58 -2.02 -9.07
C LEU A 107 15.15 -1.66 -10.44
N ASP A 108 14.74 -0.54 -11.01
CA ASP A 108 15.28 -0.03 -12.27
C ASP A 108 16.75 0.37 -12.11
N LYS A 109 17.15 0.88 -10.93
CA LYS A 109 18.54 1.24 -10.65
C LYS A 109 19.44 0.02 -10.59
N VAL A 110 19.00 -1.04 -9.90
CA VAL A 110 19.72 -2.32 -9.82
C VAL A 110 19.79 -2.99 -11.19
N THR A 111 18.70 -3.01 -11.95
CA THR A 111 18.67 -3.59 -13.30
C THR A 111 19.62 -2.85 -14.24
N LYS A 112 19.62 -1.51 -14.23
CA LYS A 112 20.53 -0.70 -15.05
C LYS A 112 21.99 -1.00 -14.73
N LYS A 113 22.33 -1.24 -13.45
CA LYS A 113 23.69 -1.65 -13.05
C LYS A 113 24.05 -3.06 -13.51
N LEU A 114 23.10 -3.99 -13.54
CA LEU A 114 23.33 -5.39 -13.88
C LEU A 114 23.21 -5.71 -15.39
N HIS A 115 22.93 -4.72 -16.25
CA HIS A 115 22.80 -4.87 -17.70
C HIS A 115 21.93 -6.07 -18.14
N LEU A 116 20.80 -6.29 -17.44
CA LEU A 116 19.95 -7.45 -17.69
C LEU A 116 19.20 -7.36 -19.03
N SER A 117 19.05 -8.51 -19.70
CA SER A 117 18.20 -8.64 -20.89
C SER A 117 16.72 -8.41 -20.54
N LYS A 118 15.91 -7.96 -21.50
CA LYS A 118 14.49 -7.59 -21.31
C LYS A 118 13.65 -8.67 -20.64
N ALA A 119 13.87 -9.95 -20.96
CA ALA A 119 13.14 -11.06 -20.33
C ALA A 119 13.52 -11.25 -18.86
N LYS A 120 14.81 -11.10 -18.53
CA LYS A 120 15.31 -11.18 -17.15
C LYS A 120 14.88 -9.97 -16.32
N HIS A 121 14.80 -8.80 -16.95
CA HIS A 121 14.32 -7.58 -16.30
C HIS A 121 12.89 -7.72 -15.77
N SER A 122 11.96 -8.20 -16.61
CA SER A 122 10.56 -8.35 -16.20
C SER A 122 10.42 -9.30 -15.01
N LYS A 123 11.14 -10.43 -15.02
CA LYS A 123 11.13 -11.39 -13.91
C LYS A 123 11.80 -10.87 -12.64
N PHE A 124 12.91 -10.14 -12.78
CA PHE A 124 13.57 -9.49 -11.66
C PHE A 124 12.68 -8.43 -11.01
N ASN A 125 11.98 -7.63 -11.81
CA ASN A 125 11.07 -6.61 -11.29
C ASN A 125 9.91 -7.23 -10.51
N GLU A 126 9.27 -8.26 -11.06
CA GLU A 126 8.19 -9.01 -10.39
C GLU A 126 8.67 -9.62 -9.06
N SER A 127 9.79 -10.34 -9.07
CA SER A 127 10.36 -10.93 -7.85
C SER A 127 10.88 -9.88 -6.86
N GLY A 128 11.43 -8.76 -7.34
CA GLY A 128 11.97 -7.69 -6.52
C GLY A 128 10.89 -6.94 -5.75
N GLN A 129 9.77 -6.63 -6.40
CA GLN A 129 8.61 -6.03 -5.74
C GLN A 129 8.05 -6.95 -4.66
N LEU A 130 7.92 -8.24 -4.98
CA LEU A 130 7.42 -9.23 -4.04
C LEU A 130 8.37 -9.42 -2.84
N LEU A 131 9.68 -9.45 -3.08
CA LEU A 131 10.68 -9.51 -2.01
C LEU A 131 10.55 -8.33 -1.06
N VAL A 132 10.43 -7.11 -1.60
CA VAL A 132 10.33 -5.90 -0.77
C VAL A 132 9.02 -5.89 0.03
N PHE A 133 7.91 -6.30 -0.60
CA PHE A 133 6.64 -6.48 0.10
C PHE A 133 6.76 -7.46 1.28
N TYR A 134 7.39 -8.62 1.07
CA TYR A 134 7.58 -9.59 2.15
C TYR A 134 8.50 -9.08 3.26
N LEU A 135 9.57 -8.34 2.94
CA LEU A 135 10.44 -7.76 3.97
C LEU A 135 9.69 -6.74 4.83
N ILE A 136 8.89 -5.86 4.21
CA ILE A 136 8.07 -4.88 4.93
C ILE A 136 7.03 -5.60 5.80
N SER A 137 6.33 -6.60 5.24
CA SER A 137 5.33 -7.39 5.97
C SER A 137 5.95 -8.14 7.16
N ILE A 138 7.11 -8.78 6.99
CA ILE A 138 7.82 -9.46 8.09
C ILE A 138 8.23 -8.46 9.17
N MET A 139 8.81 -7.32 8.80
CA MET A 139 9.20 -6.30 9.77
C MET A 139 8.00 -5.77 10.55
N TRP A 140 6.87 -5.54 9.88
CA TRP A 140 5.63 -5.10 10.51
C TRP A 140 5.06 -6.19 11.42
N GLY A 141 5.01 -7.44 10.96
CA GLY A 141 4.55 -8.58 11.76
C GLY A 141 5.38 -8.76 13.03
N ILE A 142 6.71 -8.59 12.94
CA ILE A 142 7.61 -8.63 14.11
C ILE A 142 7.29 -7.48 15.08
N ASP A 143 7.10 -6.25 14.59
CA ASP A 143 6.72 -5.11 15.44
C ASP A 143 5.41 -5.38 16.20
N ILE A 144 4.41 -5.96 15.53
CA ILE A 144 3.14 -6.35 16.16
C ILE A 144 3.34 -7.41 17.24
N ILE A 145 4.10 -8.46 16.93
CA ILE A 145 4.40 -9.56 17.86
C ILE A 145 5.08 -9.03 19.13
N LEU A 146 6.02 -8.10 18.98
CA LEU A 146 6.71 -7.46 20.10
C LEU A 146 5.78 -6.54 20.90
N ARG A 147 4.94 -5.74 20.23
CA ARG A 147 4.02 -4.80 20.90
C ARG A 147 2.90 -5.48 21.69
N GLN A 148 2.50 -6.69 21.28
CA GLN A 148 1.43 -7.45 21.92
C GLN A 148 1.96 -8.57 22.83
N ASN A 149 3.28 -8.66 23.05
CA ASN A 149 3.92 -9.74 23.83
C ASN A 149 3.45 -11.16 23.42
N LEU A 150 3.12 -11.33 22.13
CA LEU A 150 2.56 -12.57 21.59
C LEU A 150 3.52 -13.75 21.67
N LEU A 151 4.83 -13.50 21.78
CA LEU A 151 5.84 -14.56 21.96
C LEU A 151 5.65 -15.34 23.26
N LEU A 152 5.13 -14.69 24.31
CA LEU A 152 4.97 -15.29 25.63
C LEU A 152 3.55 -15.81 25.87
N ASN A 153 2.55 -15.25 25.19
CA ASN A 153 1.13 -15.61 25.36
C ASN A 153 0.43 -15.85 24.03
N ILE A 154 0.85 -16.89 23.29
CA ILE A 154 0.24 -17.29 22.00
C ILE A 154 -1.26 -17.61 22.17
N THR A 155 -1.66 -18.15 23.33
CA THR A 155 -3.05 -18.48 23.65
C THR A 155 -3.98 -17.28 23.63
N SER A 156 -3.46 -16.07 23.90
CA SER A 156 -4.24 -14.82 23.88
C SER A 156 -4.83 -14.52 22.49
N LEU A 157 -4.28 -15.05 21.40
CA LEU A 157 -4.85 -14.90 20.05
C LEU A 157 -6.25 -15.51 19.92
N TRP A 158 -6.53 -16.58 20.67
CA TRP A 158 -7.75 -17.37 20.56
C TRP A 158 -8.75 -17.10 21.69
N GLU A 159 -8.33 -16.32 22.69
CA GLU A 159 -9.13 -16.00 23.86
C GLU A 159 -10.23 -14.99 23.51
N GLY A 160 -11.50 -15.36 23.63
CA GLY A 160 -12.63 -14.47 23.27
C GLY A 160 -13.00 -14.47 21.78
N TYR A 161 -12.57 -15.46 21.01
CA TYR A 161 -12.95 -15.60 19.60
C TYR A 161 -14.47 -15.84 19.43
N PRO A 162 -15.16 -15.17 18.49
CA PRO A 162 -14.65 -14.23 17.49
C PRO A 162 -14.42 -12.81 18.03
N HIS A 163 -13.21 -12.28 17.81
CA HIS A 163 -12.84 -10.91 18.19
C HIS A 163 -13.66 -9.87 17.40
N SER A 164 -14.50 -9.10 18.10
CA SER A 164 -15.33 -8.05 17.50
C SER A 164 -14.61 -6.71 17.35
N ALA A 165 -13.48 -6.54 18.04
CA ALA A 165 -12.64 -5.34 17.99
C ALA A 165 -11.15 -5.71 18.05
N LEU A 166 -10.34 -5.07 17.20
CA LEU A 166 -8.90 -5.30 17.11
C LEU A 166 -8.14 -3.99 17.25
N ALA A 167 -6.90 -4.06 17.77
CA ALA A 167 -6.00 -2.92 17.80
C ALA A 167 -5.74 -2.40 16.37
N PHE A 168 -5.60 -1.09 16.21
CA PHE A 168 -5.39 -0.44 14.92
C PHE A 168 -4.31 -1.11 14.06
N THR A 169 -3.11 -1.28 14.62
CA THR A 169 -1.95 -1.85 13.92
C THR A 169 -2.21 -3.29 13.48
N PHE A 170 -2.94 -4.06 14.28
CA PHE A 170 -3.29 -5.44 13.96
C PHE A 170 -4.32 -5.49 12.83
N LYS A 171 -5.37 -4.67 12.91
CA LYS A 171 -6.39 -4.56 11.86
C LYS A 171 -5.78 -4.10 10.53
N PHE A 172 -4.88 -3.12 10.57
CA PHE A 172 -4.23 -2.58 9.38
C PHE A 172 -3.33 -3.61 8.70
N TYR A 173 -2.58 -4.39 9.48
CA TYR A 173 -1.71 -5.46 8.99
C TYR A 173 -2.46 -6.61 8.31
N PHE A 174 -3.70 -6.91 8.71
CA PHE A 174 -4.51 -7.92 8.03
C PHE A 174 -5.15 -7.40 6.73
N ILE A 175 -5.33 -6.09 6.60
CA ILE A 175 -5.96 -5.48 5.44
C ILE A 175 -4.92 -5.17 4.33
N PHE A 176 -3.66 -4.87 4.69
CA PHE A 176 -2.60 -4.44 3.78
C PHE A 176 -1.29 -5.18 4.04
#